data_AF-A0A559GGU5-F1
#
_entry.id   AF-A0A559GGU5-F1
#
_cell.length_a   1.000
_cell.length_b   1.000
_cell.length_c   1.000
_cell.angle_alpha   90.00
_cell.angle_beta   90.00
_cell.angle_gamma   90.00
#
_symmetry.space_group_name_H-M   'P 1'
#
loop_
_entity.id
_entity.type
_entity.pdbx_description
1 polymer ?
#
loop_
_entity_poly.entity_id
_entity_poly.type
_entity_poly.pdbx_seq_one_letter_code
_entity_poly.pdbx_strand_id
1 'polypeptide(L)'
;TPKEKNAAQTLTIMSLILGFLFAGITFLNYWMGITPQNGETILSQMAKGILGDSFFGHASYYLFQFSTALILAVAANTGFSAFPMLAYNMAKNKYMPHLFMEKGDRLGYSNGILTLAFGAMILLLIFNGNTERLIPLYTIGVFVPFALSQTGMIRHWKKEKGANFLKPAFANILGAIICYAIVLILLLFRLGDIWPFFPIILVLTFLFLSIHSHYQKVAKQLRLYEGIEKRTYDGNLVLVLVGNVTRVSVGAINYAQSIGDEVLAMHISTKETAEKDQEILQEFADHFPTITLKNINTSYRNIITPSVKYVKRIAQEAKQKNYTVTVLVPQFIPNKPWQNILHNQMSLKLKYALRWHEDVVVASYS
;
A
#
# COMPACT_ATOMS: atom_id res chain seq x y z
N THR A 1 -16.60 -25.77 -17.15
CA THR A 1 -16.79 -25.07 -18.44
C THR A 1 -18.17 -24.38 -18.66
N PRO A 2 -18.98 -23.99 -17.65
CA PRO A 2 -20.13 -23.08 -17.88
C PRO A 2 -19.74 -21.59 -17.82
N LYS A 3 -18.61 -21.25 -17.18
CA LYS A 3 -18.20 -19.86 -16.92
C LYS A 3 -17.89 -19.05 -18.19
N GLU A 4 -17.24 -19.66 -19.17
CA GLU A 4 -16.85 -18.98 -20.43
C GLU A 4 -18.08 -18.62 -21.28
N LYS A 5 -19.01 -19.58 -21.44
CA LYS A 5 -20.25 -19.36 -22.20
C LYS A 5 -21.13 -18.28 -21.54
N ASN A 6 -21.31 -18.35 -20.22
CA ASN A 6 -22.11 -17.38 -19.48
C ASN A 6 -21.46 -15.98 -19.53
N ALA A 7 -20.14 -15.89 -19.43
CA ALA A 7 -19.42 -14.62 -19.55
C ALA A 7 -19.58 -14.02 -20.95
N ALA A 8 -19.42 -14.82 -22.01
CA ALA A 8 -19.58 -14.36 -23.39
C ALA A 8 -21.01 -13.87 -23.69
N GLN A 9 -22.02 -14.62 -23.23
CA GLN A 9 -23.43 -14.21 -23.36
C GLN A 9 -23.70 -12.88 -22.64
N THR A 10 -23.23 -12.75 -21.40
CA THR A 10 -23.38 -11.51 -20.62
C THR A 10 -22.73 -10.34 -21.35
N LEU A 11 -21.51 -10.50 -21.85
CA LEU A 11 -20.76 -9.46 -22.56
C LEU A 11 -21.45 -9.05 -23.87
N THR A 12 -22.08 -10.01 -24.56
CA THR A 12 -22.88 -9.76 -25.76
C THR A 12 -24.12 -8.93 -25.45
N ILE A 13 -24.87 -9.30 -24.40
CA ILE A 13 -26.07 -8.55 -23.97
C ILE A 13 -25.66 -7.13 -23.56
N MET A 14 -24.60 -6.97 -22.78
CA MET A 14 -24.08 -5.64 -22.39
C MET A 14 -23.70 -4.80 -23.62
N SER A 15 -23.06 -5.41 -24.62
CA SER A 15 -22.67 -4.71 -25.85
C SER A 15 -23.89 -4.27 -26.67
N LEU A 16 -24.91 -5.12 -26.76
CA LEU A 16 -26.17 -4.79 -27.45
C LEU A 16 -26.93 -3.67 -26.75
N ILE A 17 -27.06 -3.72 -25.42
CA ILE A 17 -27.70 -2.66 -24.63
C ILE A 17 -26.96 -1.35 -24.81
N LEU A 18 -25.63 -1.36 -24.70
CA LEU A 18 -24.80 -0.18 -24.90
C LEU A 18 -24.96 0.40 -26.31
N GLY A 19 -24.91 -0.45 -27.34
CA GLY A 19 -25.10 -0.03 -28.73
C GLY A 19 -26.48 0.57 -28.97
N PHE A 20 -27.54 -0.06 -28.46
CA PHE A 20 -28.91 0.44 -28.58
C PHE A 20 -29.11 1.78 -27.86
N LEU A 21 -28.64 1.90 -26.60
CA LEU A 21 -28.74 3.15 -25.84
C LEU A 21 -27.93 4.27 -26.48
N PHE A 22 -26.70 4.00 -26.93
CA PHE A 22 -25.85 5.00 -27.56
C PHE A 22 -26.46 5.50 -28.89
N ALA A 23 -26.96 4.59 -29.72
CA ALA A 23 -27.65 4.94 -30.96
C ALA A 23 -28.94 5.74 -30.68
N GLY A 24 -29.73 5.32 -29.70
CA GLY A 24 -30.97 6.01 -29.30
C GLY A 24 -30.72 7.43 -28.79
N ILE A 25 -29.75 7.61 -27.88
CA ILE A 25 -29.36 8.93 -27.37
C ILE A 25 -28.84 9.80 -28.52
N THR A 26 -27.98 9.26 -29.39
CA THR A 26 -27.43 10.02 -30.52
C THR A 26 -28.53 10.47 -31.49
N PHE A 27 -29.48 9.57 -31.79
CA PHE A 27 -30.63 9.87 -32.66
C PHE A 27 -31.53 10.95 -32.06
N LEU A 28 -31.90 10.83 -30.78
CA LEU A 28 -32.72 11.84 -30.10
C LEU A 28 -32.02 13.19 -30.03
N ASN A 29 -30.71 13.19 -29.75
CA ASN A 29 -29.91 14.41 -29.70
C ASN A 29 -29.90 15.13 -31.05
N TYR A 30 -29.75 14.37 -32.14
CA TYR A 30 -29.80 14.90 -33.50
C TYR A 30 -31.19 15.43 -33.86
N TRP A 31 -32.26 14.67 -33.54
CA TRP A 31 -33.63 15.06 -33.87
C TRP A 31 -34.11 16.30 -33.12
N MET A 32 -33.72 16.46 -31.85
CA MET A 32 -34.07 17.62 -31.03
C MET A 32 -33.17 18.85 -31.26
N GLY A 33 -32.09 18.72 -32.05
CA GLY A 33 -31.18 19.84 -32.34
C GLY A 33 -30.45 20.38 -31.10
N ILE A 34 -30.17 19.53 -30.12
CA ILE A 34 -29.54 19.94 -28.86
C ILE A 34 -28.08 20.32 -29.13
N THR A 35 -27.72 21.55 -28.76
CA THR A 35 -26.36 22.07 -28.87
C THR A 35 -25.69 22.08 -27.50
N PRO A 36 -24.37 21.78 -27.41
CA PRO A 36 -23.66 21.80 -26.13
C PRO A 36 -23.76 23.17 -25.46
N GLN A 37 -24.20 23.22 -24.20
CA GLN A 37 -24.27 24.43 -23.37
C GLN A 37 -23.35 24.29 -22.17
N ASN A 38 -22.71 25.40 -21.78
CA ASN A 38 -21.85 25.43 -20.61
C ASN A 38 -22.67 25.20 -19.33
N GLY A 39 -22.28 24.20 -18.54
CA GLY A 39 -22.88 23.91 -17.23
C GLY A 39 -23.96 22.82 -17.21
N GLU A 40 -24.44 22.36 -18.37
CA GLU A 40 -25.45 21.28 -18.44
C GLU A 40 -24.99 20.14 -19.35
N THR A 41 -25.24 18.90 -18.92
CA THR A 41 -24.93 17.72 -19.75
C THR A 41 -25.94 17.58 -20.88
N ILE A 42 -25.52 16.99 -22.00
CA ILE A 42 -26.41 16.70 -23.14
C ILE A 42 -27.61 15.85 -22.70
N LEU A 43 -27.40 14.89 -21.79
CA LEU A 43 -28.47 14.07 -21.22
C LEU A 43 -29.47 14.91 -20.39
N SER A 44 -28.99 15.88 -19.61
CA SER A 44 -29.84 16.77 -18.83
C SER A 44 -30.70 17.65 -19.75
N GLN A 45 -30.11 18.22 -20.79
CA GLN A 45 -30.84 19.02 -21.79
C GLN A 45 -31.90 18.21 -22.52
N MET A 46 -31.57 16.97 -22.91
CA MET A 46 -32.51 16.04 -23.53
C MET A 46 -33.66 15.69 -22.59
N ALA A 47 -33.36 15.38 -21.33
CA ALA A 47 -34.39 15.07 -20.33
C ALA A 47 -35.35 16.25 -20.11
N LYS A 48 -34.84 17.48 -20.03
CA LYS A 48 -35.68 18.69 -19.95
C LYS A 48 -36.57 18.85 -21.18
N GLY A 49 -36.01 18.70 -22.37
CA GLY A 49 -36.74 18.84 -23.64
C GLY A 49 -37.86 17.80 -23.82
N ILE A 50 -37.68 16.58 -23.29
CA ILE A 50 -38.67 15.50 -23.37
C ILE A 50 -39.74 15.61 -22.28
N LEU A 51 -39.33 15.87 -21.04
CA LEU A 51 -40.21 15.76 -19.86
C LEU A 51 -41.03 17.04 -19.61
N GLY A 52 -40.59 18.18 -20.15
CA GLY A 52 -41.25 19.48 -20.03
C GLY A 52 -41.34 20.02 -18.60
N ASP A 53 -41.97 21.19 -18.45
CA ASP A 53 -42.03 21.95 -17.17
C ASP A 53 -43.24 21.60 -16.29
N SER A 54 -43.87 20.44 -16.53
CA SER A 54 -44.97 19.98 -15.66
C SER A 54 -44.44 19.50 -14.31
N PHE A 55 -45.26 19.52 -13.25
CA PHE A 55 -44.87 18.99 -11.93
C PHE A 55 -44.36 17.54 -12.02
N PHE A 56 -45.00 16.70 -12.83
CA PHE A 56 -44.57 15.33 -13.09
C PHE A 56 -43.27 15.26 -13.93
N GLY A 57 -43.09 16.20 -14.87
CA GLY A 57 -41.88 16.36 -15.66
C GLY A 57 -40.65 16.70 -14.81
N HIS A 58 -40.78 17.66 -13.89
CA HIS A 58 -39.71 18.00 -12.94
C HIS A 58 -39.35 16.84 -12.00
N ALA A 59 -40.35 16.13 -11.45
CA ALA A 59 -40.09 14.96 -10.61
C ALA A 59 -39.33 13.86 -11.37
N SER A 60 -39.74 13.57 -12.61
CA SER A 60 -39.09 12.59 -13.49
C SER A 60 -37.68 13.03 -13.90
N TYR A 61 -37.47 14.33 -14.12
CA TYR A 61 -36.17 14.90 -14.44
C TYR A 61 -35.17 14.71 -13.28
N TYR A 62 -35.58 14.99 -12.04
CA TYR A 62 -34.72 14.77 -10.87
C TYR A 62 -34.42 13.28 -10.66
N LEU A 63 -35.40 12.40 -10.87
CA LEU A 63 -35.19 10.95 -10.82
C LEU A 63 -34.17 10.49 -11.86
N PHE A 64 -34.28 10.98 -13.10
CA PHE A 64 -33.35 10.69 -14.19
C PHE A 64 -31.93 11.17 -13.86
N GLN A 65 -31.80 12.40 -13.35
CA GLN A 65 -30.50 12.97 -12.99
C GLN A 65 -29.85 12.22 -11.82
N PHE A 66 -30.63 11.88 -10.78
CA PHE A 66 -30.13 11.11 -9.64
C PHE A 66 -29.72 9.69 -10.05
N SER A 67 -30.50 9.05 -10.94
CA SER A 67 -30.15 7.75 -11.50
C SER A 67 -28.85 7.81 -12.30
N THR A 68 -28.66 8.86 -13.11
CA THR A 68 -27.42 9.06 -13.86
C THR A 68 -26.21 9.24 -12.93
N ALA A 69 -26.36 10.03 -11.87
CA ALA A 69 -25.32 10.21 -10.86
C ALA A 69 -24.96 8.89 -10.14
N LEU A 70 -25.96 8.08 -9.79
CA LEU A 70 -25.75 6.75 -9.19
C LEU A 70 -25.02 5.79 -10.15
N ILE A 71 -25.39 5.78 -11.43
CA ILE A 71 -24.70 4.95 -12.44
C ILE A 71 -23.22 5.34 -12.54
N LEU A 72 -22.90 6.64 -12.56
CA LEU A 72 -21.52 7.12 -12.57
C LEU A 72 -20.77 6.75 -11.28
N ALA A 73 -21.42 6.81 -10.12
CA ALA A 73 -20.84 6.39 -8.85
C ALA A 73 -20.53 4.87 -8.83
N VAL A 74 -21.44 4.04 -9.35
CA VAL A 74 -21.22 2.58 -9.49
C VAL A 74 -20.08 2.28 -10.47
N ALA A 75 -19.97 3.05 -11.57
CA ALA A 75 -18.86 2.92 -12.52
C ALA A 75 -17.52 3.21 -11.84
N ALA A 76 -17.44 4.26 -11.01
CA ALA A 76 -16.23 4.56 -10.23
C ALA A 76 -15.88 3.39 -9.28
N ASN A 77 -16.87 2.82 -8.59
CA ASN A 77 -16.68 1.67 -7.70
C ASN A 77 -16.12 0.42 -8.43
N THR A 78 -16.47 0.23 -9.69
CA THR A 78 -15.91 -0.87 -10.51
C THR A 78 -14.40 -0.71 -10.69
N GLY A 79 -13.92 0.53 -10.92
CA GLY A 79 -12.48 0.84 -10.94
C GLY A 79 -11.79 0.51 -9.61
N PHE A 80 -12.40 0.90 -8.49
CA PHE A 80 -11.90 0.59 -7.14
C PHE A 80 -11.89 -0.90 -6.81
N SER A 81 -12.74 -1.69 -7.46
CA SER A 81 -12.76 -3.15 -7.29
C SER A 81 -11.74 -3.86 -8.19
N ALA A 82 -11.46 -3.32 -9.39
CA ALA A 82 -10.58 -3.95 -10.36
C ALA A 82 -9.09 -3.67 -10.13
N PHE A 83 -8.72 -2.44 -9.75
CA PHE A 83 -7.31 -2.05 -9.54
C PHE A 83 -6.57 -2.90 -8.48
N PRO A 84 -7.16 -3.20 -7.31
CA PRO A 84 -6.60 -4.15 -6.35
C PRO A 84 -6.08 -5.46 -6.96
N MET A 85 -6.84 -6.04 -7.89
CA MET A 85 -6.49 -7.30 -8.54
C MET A 85 -5.32 -7.13 -9.53
N LEU A 86 -5.26 -6.00 -10.24
CA LEU A 86 -4.13 -5.66 -11.10
C LEU A 86 -2.85 -5.46 -10.28
N ALA A 87 -2.92 -4.68 -9.20
CA ALA A 87 -1.80 -4.43 -8.31
C ALA A 87 -1.25 -5.73 -7.68
N TYR A 88 -2.15 -6.62 -7.25
CA TYR A 88 -1.79 -7.95 -6.77
C TYR A 88 -0.99 -8.76 -7.81
N ASN A 89 -1.48 -8.83 -9.05
CA ASN A 89 -0.81 -9.57 -10.12
C ASN A 89 0.57 -8.99 -10.46
N MET A 90 0.72 -7.67 -10.42
CA MET A 90 2.03 -7.01 -10.62
C MET A 90 2.99 -7.26 -9.44
N ALA A 91 2.48 -7.23 -8.20
CA ALA A 91 3.28 -7.48 -7.00
C ALA A 91 3.75 -8.94 -6.94
N LYS A 92 2.91 -9.90 -7.32
CA LYS A 92 3.27 -11.32 -7.45
C LYS A 92 4.46 -11.52 -8.40
N ASN A 93 4.53 -10.73 -9.47
CA ASN A 93 5.64 -10.74 -10.43
C ASN A 93 6.80 -9.80 -10.02
N LYS A 94 6.82 -9.28 -8.79
CA LYS A 94 7.85 -8.41 -8.22
C LYS A 94 8.01 -7.05 -8.93
N TYR A 95 6.97 -6.55 -9.59
CA TYR A 95 6.95 -5.21 -10.20
C TYR A 95 6.29 -4.15 -9.31
N MET A 96 5.64 -4.56 -8.23
CA MET A 96 5.06 -3.69 -7.20
C MET A 96 5.50 -4.15 -5.79
N PRO A 97 5.37 -3.30 -4.76
CA PRO A 97 5.68 -3.67 -3.38
C PRO A 97 4.90 -4.90 -2.90
N HIS A 98 5.53 -5.76 -2.08
CA HIS A 98 4.86 -6.96 -1.52
C HIS A 98 3.63 -6.62 -0.66
N LEU A 99 3.54 -5.37 -0.17
CA LEU A 99 2.37 -4.83 0.53
C LEU A 99 1.05 -4.96 -0.27
N PHE A 100 1.12 -5.03 -1.61
CA PHE A 100 -0.04 -5.24 -2.48
C PHE A 100 -0.43 -6.74 -2.64
N MET A 101 0.39 -7.66 -2.12
CA MET A 101 0.06 -9.10 -2.08
C MET A 101 -0.83 -9.47 -0.90
N GLU A 102 -0.80 -8.67 0.16
CA GLU A 102 -1.58 -8.89 1.37
C GLU A 102 -3.06 -8.63 1.11
N LYS A 103 -3.88 -9.68 1.32
CA LYS A 103 -5.33 -9.51 1.45
C LYS A 103 -5.59 -9.03 2.87
N GLY A 104 -6.27 -7.89 3.03
CA GLY A 104 -6.67 -7.43 4.36
C GLY A 104 -7.69 -8.36 5.01
N ASP A 105 -8.02 -8.11 6.28
CA ASP A 105 -8.93 -8.93 7.11
C ASP A 105 -10.33 -9.16 6.51
N ARG A 106 -10.75 -8.31 5.56
CA ARG A 106 -12.01 -8.44 4.80
C ARG A 106 -11.85 -9.05 3.41
N LEU A 107 -10.75 -9.77 3.15
CA LEU A 107 -10.40 -10.37 1.84
C LEU A 107 -10.20 -9.36 0.69
N GLY A 108 -10.21 -8.05 0.95
CA GLY A 108 -9.93 -6.98 -0.01
C GLY A 108 -8.50 -6.45 0.09
N TYR A 109 -7.88 -6.08 -1.04
CA TYR A 109 -6.55 -5.45 -1.04
C TYR A 109 -6.68 -3.95 -0.67
N SER A 110 -6.75 -3.67 0.63
CA SER A 110 -6.94 -2.31 1.19
C SER A 110 -5.89 -1.31 0.66
N ASN A 111 -4.63 -1.75 0.56
CA ASN A 111 -3.52 -0.92 0.04
C ASN A 111 -3.75 -0.51 -1.43
N GLY A 112 -4.38 -1.37 -2.22
CA GLY A 112 -4.78 -1.06 -3.60
C GLY A 112 -5.83 0.04 -3.68
N ILE A 113 -6.88 -0.07 -2.86
CA ILE A 113 -7.98 0.91 -2.81
C ILE A 113 -7.45 2.28 -2.37
N LEU A 114 -6.65 2.34 -1.29
CA LEU A 114 -6.07 3.58 -0.78
C LEU A 114 -5.14 4.25 -1.80
N THR A 115 -4.31 3.46 -2.47
CA THR A 115 -3.40 3.99 -3.51
C THR A 115 -4.19 4.60 -4.68
N LEU A 116 -5.25 3.91 -5.14
CA LEU A 116 -6.09 4.43 -6.21
C LEU A 116 -6.85 5.69 -5.78
N ALA A 117 -7.35 5.74 -4.53
CA ALA A 117 -8.06 6.90 -4.01
C ALA A 117 -7.14 8.13 -3.96
N PHE A 118 -5.91 7.96 -3.48
CA PHE A 118 -4.91 9.02 -3.46
C PHE A 118 -4.52 9.48 -4.87
N GLY A 119 -4.31 8.54 -5.81
CA GLY A 119 -4.02 8.86 -7.20
C GLY A 119 -5.17 9.61 -7.89
N ALA A 120 -6.41 9.18 -7.67
CA ALA A 120 -7.60 9.85 -8.18
C ALA A 120 -7.75 11.27 -7.61
N MET A 121 -7.49 11.45 -6.31
CA MET A 121 -7.52 12.76 -5.66
C MET A 121 -6.49 13.71 -6.27
N ILE A 122 -5.25 13.26 -6.46
CA ILE A 122 -4.20 14.05 -7.14
C ILE A 122 -4.64 14.43 -8.55
N LEU A 123 -5.18 13.48 -9.31
CA LEU A 123 -5.61 13.75 -10.68
C LEU A 123 -6.76 14.78 -10.71
N LEU A 124 -7.74 14.67 -9.82
CA LEU A 124 -8.84 15.64 -9.73
C LEU A 124 -8.34 17.04 -9.37
N LEU A 125 -7.35 17.15 -8.48
CA LEU A 125 -6.72 18.43 -8.11
C LEU A 125 -5.94 19.05 -9.27
N ILE A 126 -5.21 18.25 -10.06
CA ILE A 126 -4.45 18.75 -11.23
C ILE A 126 -5.38 19.27 -12.33
N PHE A 127 -6.49 18.57 -12.56
CA PHE A 127 -7.42 18.88 -13.65
C PHE A 127 -8.62 19.75 -13.21
N ASN A 128 -8.68 20.16 -11.94
CA ASN A 128 -9.79 20.91 -11.33
C ASN A 128 -11.18 20.31 -11.63
N GLY A 129 -11.26 18.98 -11.71
CA GLY A 129 -12.51 18.28 -12.05
C GLY A 129 -13.05 18.54 -13.46
N ASN A 130 -12.27 19.12 -14.39
CA ASN A 130 -12.74 19.40 -15.75
C ASN A 130 -12.79 18.12 -16.60
N THR A 131 -14.02 17.67 -16.89
CA THR A 131 -14.28 16.47 -17.68
C THR A 131 -13.76 16.55 -19.12
N GLU A 132 -13.77 17.73 -19.75
CA GLU A 132 -13.34 17.90 -21.15
C GLU A 132 -11.85 17.56 -21.34
N ARG A 133 -11.03 17.83 -20.31
CA ARG A 133 -9.60 17.52 -20.31
C ARG A 133 -9.31 16.10 -19.83
N LEU A 134 -10.15 15.58 -18.94
CA LEU A 134 -10.03 14.22 -18.40
C LEU A 134 -10.44 13.14 -19.40
N ILE A 135 -11.41 13.40 -20.28
CA ILE A 135 -11.89 12.43 -21.27
C ILE A 135 -10.76 11.99 -22.22
N PRO A 136 -10.02 12.89 -22.92
CA PRO A 136 -8.92 12.49 -23.78
C PRO A 136 -7.82 11.69 -23.06
N LEU A 137 -7.51 12.07 -21.82
CA LEU A 137 -6.53 11.37 -20.99
C LEU A 137 -6.99 9.96 -20.61
N TYR A 138 -8.25 9.79 -20.25
CA TYR A 138 -8.85 8.48 -20.02
C TYR A 138 -8.85 7.64 -21.31
N THR A 139 -9.22 8.25 -22.44
CA THR A 139 -9.29 7.58 -23.74
C THR A 139 -7.93 7.02 -24.15
N ILE A 140 -6.84 7.80 -24.06
CA ILE A 140 -5.50 7.25 -24.35
C ILE A 140 -5.11 6.13 -23.37
N GLY A 141 -5.46 6.28 -22.09
CA GLY A 141 -5.22 5.28 -21.05
C GLY A 141 -5.92 3.94 -21.29
N VAL A 142 -7.06 3.93 -21.99
CA VAL A 142 -7.81 2.70 -22.35
C VAL A 142 -7.37 2.14 -23.70
N PHE A 143 -7.24 2.99 -24.71
CA PHE A 143 -6.98 2.55 -26.08
C PHE A 143 -5.53 2.07 -26.29
N VAL A 144 -4.55 2.56 -25.52
CA VAL A 144 -3.18 2.04 -25.57
C VAL A 144 -3.11 0.58 -25.08
N PRO A 145 -3.61 0.21 -23.89
CA PRO A 145 -3.72 -1.19 -23.48
C PRO A 145 -4.54 -2.06 -24.44
N PHE A 146 -5.62 -1.52 -25.01
CA PHE A 146 -6.41 -2.26 -26.01
C PHE A 146 -5.59 -2.53 -27.27
N ALA A 147 -4.91 -1.53 -27.82
CA ALA A 147 -4.02 -1.71 -28.97
C ALA A 147 -2.92 -2.75 -28.69
N LEU A 148 -2.30 -2.70 -27.51
CA LEU A 148 -1.30 -3.68 -27.08
C LEU A 148 -1.89 -5.09 -26.91
N SER A 149 -3.08 -5.21 -26.33
CA SER A 149 -3.79 -6.49 -26.16
C SER A 149 -4.15 -7.10 -27.51
N GLN A 150 -4.74 -6.31 -28.43
CA GLN A 150 -5.10 -6.77 -29.77
C GLN A 150 -3.84 -7.21 -30.54
N THR A 151 -2.76 -6.42 -30.48
CA THR A 151 -1.46 -6.77 -31.08
C THR A 151 -0.87 -8.05 -30.48
N GLY A 152 -0.99 -8.21 -29.16
CA GLY A 152 -0.59 -9.43 -28.44
C GLY A 152 -1.36 -10.67 -28.91
N MET A 153 -2.67 -10.54 -29.10
CA MET A 153 -3.52 -11.63 -29.61
C MET A 153 -3.19 -11.99 -31.06
N ILE A 154 -2.89 -11.01 -31.92
CA ILE A 154 -2.41 -11.29 -33.29
C ILE A 154 -1.12 -12.12 -33.26
N ARG A 155 -0.17 -11.74 -32.39
CA ARG A 155 1.08 -12.50 -32.22
C ARG A 155 0.83 -13.90 -31.65
N HIS A 156 -0.14 -14.04 -30.75
CA HIS A 156 -0.56 -15.33 -30.20
C HIS A 156 -1.12 -16.26 -31.29
N TRP A 157 -2.07 -15.78 -32.10
CA TRP A 157 -2.63 -16.56 -33.22
C TRP A 157 -1.59 -16.94 -34.26
N LYS A 158 -0.64 -16.04 -34.55
CA LYS A 158 0.48 -16.34 -35.46
C LYS A 158 1.36 -17.48 -34.93
N LYS A 159 1.60 -17.54 -33.61
CA LYS A 159 2.36 -18.63 -32.99
C LYS A 159 1.59 -19.95 -32.96
N GLU A 160 0.29 -19.93 -32.68
CA GLU A 160 -0.50 -21.16 -32.51
C GLU A 160 -0.97 -21.78 -33.83
N LYS A 161 -1.39 -20.96 -34.81
CA LYS A 161 -2.06 -21.42 -36.05
C LYS A 161 -1.20 -21.28 -37.31
N GLY A 162 0.02 -20.78 -37.20
CA GLY A 162 0.96 -20.67 -38.31
C GLY A 162 0.37 -19.91 -39.51
N ALA A 163 0.38 -20.53 -40.70
CA ALA A 163 -0.11 -19.92 -41.95
C ALA A 163 -1.61 -19.55 -41.95
N ASN A 164 -2.44 -20.23 -41.13
CA ASN A 164 -3.89 -20.01 -41.09
C ASN A 164 -4.33 -19.00 -40.01
N PHE A 165 -3.40 -18.19 -39.48
CA PHE A 165 -3.68 -17.24 -38.40
C PHE A 165 -4.64 -16.11 -38.79
N LEU A 166 -4.75 -15.78 -40.09
CA LEU A 166 -5.55 -14.64 -40.56
C LEU A 166 -7.04 -14.77 -40.24
N LYS A 167 -7.61 -15.99 -40.31
CA LYS A 167 -9.04 -16.24 -40.03
C LYS A 167 -9.42 -15.85 -38.59
N PRO A 168 -8.77 -16.36 -37.53
CA PRO A 168 -9.07 -15.94 -36.16
C PRO A 168 -8.51 -14.55 -35.80
N ALA A 169 -7.47 -14.09 -36.49
CA ALA A 169 -6.86 -12.79 -36.19
C ALA A 169 -7.60 -11.60 -36.81
N PHE A 170 -8.49 -11.79 -37.80
CA PHE A 170 -9.14 -10.69 -38.54
C PHE A 170 -9.80 -9.66 -37.61
N ALA A 171 -10.61 -10.11 -36.63
CA ALA A 171 -11.25 -9.22 -35.67
C ALA A 171 -10.22 -8.46 -34.80
N ASN A 172 -9.14 -9.14 -34.39
CA ASN A 172 -8.08 -8.51 -33.59
C ASN A 172 -7.27 -7.50 -34.43
N ILE A 173 -7.03 -7.77 -35.72
CA ILE A 173 -6.35 -6.86 -36.66
C ILE A 173 -7.18 -5.60 -36.85
N LEU A 174 -8.48 -5.75 -37.16
CA LEU A 174 -9.38 -4.62 -37.31
C LEU A 174 -9.46 -3.79 -36.03
N GLY A 175 -9.59 -4.45 -34.88
CA GLY A 175 -9.58 -3.81 -33.57
C GLY A 175 -8.28 -3.04 -33.30
N ALA A 176 -7.12 -3.62 -33.61
CA ALA A 176 -5.83 -2.96 -33.47
C ALA A 176 -5.74 -1.70 -34.35
N ILE A 177 -6.14 -1.79 -35.62
CA ILE A 177 -6.13 -0.65 -36.55
C ILE A 177 -7.01 0.49 -36.02
N ILE A 178 -8.23 0.19 -35.57
CA ILE A 178 -9.15 1.19 -34.99
C ILE A 178 -8.53 1.82 -33.74
N CYS A 179 -7.94 1.03 -32.83
CA CYS A 179 -7.31 1.56 -31.62
C CYS A 179 -6.12 2.47 -31.95
N TYR A 180 -5.23 2.06 -32.86
CA TYR A 180 -4.09 2.88 -33.27
C TYR A 180 -4.53 4.15 -34.00
N ALA A 181 -5.57 4.08 -34.82
CA ALA A 181 -6.14 5.26 -35.48
C ALA A 181 -6.70 6.26 -34.46
N ILE A 182 -7.45 5.79 -33.44
CA ILE A 182 -7.97 6.65 -32.37
C ILE A 182 -6.81 7.29 -31.58
N VAL A 183 -5.80 6.51 -31.20
CA VAL A 183 -4.61 7.04 -30.50
C VAL A 183 -3.90 8.07 -31.36
N LEU A 184 -3.73 7.82 -32.66
CA LEU A 184 -3.10 8.77 -33.58
C LEU A 184 -3.90 10.08 -33.69
N ILE A 185 -5.22 10.01 -33.87
CA ILE A 185 -6.10 11.20 -33.90
C ILE A 185 -5.95 12.00 -32.61
N LEU A 186 -5.95 11.33 -31.46
CA LEU A 186 -5.78 11.98 -30.17
C LEU A 186 -4.41 12.65 -30.01
N LEU A 187 -3.34 12.00 -30.49
CA LEU A 187 -1.99 12.59 -30.46
C LEU A 187 -1.86 13.80 -31.38
N LEU A 188 -2.52 13.81 -32.54
CA LEU A 188 -2.45 14.91 -33.49
C LEU A 188 -3.32 16.09 -33.07
N PHE A 189 -4.54 15.85 -32.60
CA PHE A 189 -5.54 16.89 -32.37
C PHE A 189 -5.77 17.27 -30.91
N ARG A 190 -5.33 16.44 -29.94
CA ARG A 190 -5.59 16.62 -28.50
C ARG A 190 -4.33 16.50 -27.65
N LEU A 191 -3.15 16.78 -28.22
CA LEU A 191 -1.87 16.67 -27.51
C LEU A 191 -1.82 17.54 -26.23
N GLY A 192 -2.40 18.73 -26.26
CA GLY A 192 -2.46 19.65 -25.11
C GLY A 192 -3.27 19.13 -23.92
N ASP A 193 -4.20 18.20 -24.14
CA ASP A 193 -4.96 17.56 -23.07
C ASP A 193 -4.27 16.26 -22.60
N ILE A 194 -3.54 15.60 -23.50
CA ILE A 194 -2.97 14.26 -23.30
C ILE A 194 -1.54 14.28 -22.80
N TRP A 195 -0.80 15.38 -22.95
CA TRP A 195 0.62 15.45 -22.57
C TRP A 195 0.95 14.88 -21.18
N PRO A 196 0.10 14.97 -20.12
CA PRO A 196 0.42 14.41 -18.81
C PRO A 196 0.55 12.88 -18.81
N PHE A 197 -0.04 12.19 -19.79
CA PHE A 197 0.09 10.74 -19.95
C PHE A 197 1.55 10.28 -20.06
N PHE A 198 2.36 10.99 -20.85
CA PHE A 198 3.75 10.62 -21.14
C PHE A 198 4.69 10.64 -19.92
N PRO A 199 4.77 11.73 -19.13
CA PRO A 199 5.58 11.72 -17.91
C PRO A 199 5.04 10.72 -16.88
N ILE A 200 3.71 10.57 -16.75
CA ILE A 200 3.12 9.60 -15.81
C ILE A 200 3.55 8.17 -16.17
N ILE A 201 3.41 7.74 -17.42
CA ILE A 201 3.77 6.38 -17.82
C ILE A 201 5.29 6.15 -17.70
N LEU A 202 6.11 7.17 -18.00
CA LEU A 202 7.57 7.09 -17.84
C LEU A 202 7.97 6.89 -16.37
N VAL A 203 7.43 7.72 -15.47
CA VAL A 203 7.69 7.64 -14.03
C VAL A 203 7.22 6.31 -13.46
N LEU A 204 6.00 5.87 -13.80
CA LEU A 204 5.47 4.59 -13.33
C LEU A 204 6.30 3.40 -13.84
N THR A 205 6.71 3.42 -15.11
CA THR A 205 7.56 2.36 -15.69
C THR A 205 8.91 2.31 -15.00
N PHE A 206 9.56 3.45 -14.80
CA PHE A 206 10.81 3.55 -14.07
C PHE A 206 10.68 3.02 -12.63
N LEU A 207 9.61 3.41 -11.93
CA LEU A 207 9.32 2.94 -10.57
C LEU A 207 9.17 1.41 -10.52
N PHE A 208 8.34 0.82 -11.40
CA PHE A 208 8.13 -0.63 -11.42
C PHE A 208 9.41 -1.42 -11.76
N LEU A 209 10.21 -0.93 -12.72
CA LEU A 209 11.48 -1.56 -13.07
C LEU A 209 12.52 -1.42 -11.94
N SER A 210 12.55 -0.27 -11.26
CA SER A 210 13.44 -0.03 -10.11
C SER A 210 13.11 -0.97 -8.94
N ILE A 211 11.83 -1.13 -8.61
CA ILE A 211 11.36 -2.09 -7.60
C ILE A 211 11.76 -3.51 -7.96
N HIS A 212 11.55 -3.91 -9.22
CA HIS A 212 11.92 -5.23 -9.69
C HIS A 212 13.44 -5.49 -9.57
N SER A 213 14.25 -4.53 -10.01
CA SER A 213 15.71 -4.59 -9.88
C SER A 213 16.16 -4.67 -8.42
N HIS A 214 15.54 -3.89 -7.53
CA HIS A 214 15.83 -3.92 -6.10
C HIS A 214 15.57 -5.31 -5.51
N TYR A 215 14.41 -5.92 -5.80
CA TYR A 215 14.12 -7.27 -5.30
C TYR A 215 15.05 -8.34 -5.87
N GLN A 216 15.48 -8.22 -7.13
CA GLN A 216 16.49 -9.12 -7.68
C GLN A 216 17.83 -8.98 -6.98
N LYS A 217 18.25 -7.75 -6.63
CA LYS A 217 19.50 -7.49 -5.89
C LYS A 217 19.44 -8.07 -4.47
N VAL A 218 18.36 -7.83 -3.74
CA VAL A 218 18.14 -8.37 -2.38
C VAL A 218 18.11 -9.90 -2.40
N ALA A 219 17.39 -10.50 -3.36
CA ALA A 219 17.35 -11.95 -3.50
C ALA A 219 18.72 -12.57 -3.82
N LYS A 220 19.62 -11.85 -4.50
CA LYS A 220 20.99 -12.30 -4.71
C LYS A 220 21.83 -12.20 -3.44
N GLN A 221 21.67 -11.14 -2.64
CA GLN A 221 22.41 -10.93 -1.40
C GLN A 221 22.00 -11.89 -0.27
N LEU A 222 20.72 -12.25 -0.20
CA LEU A 222 20.17 -13.13 0.84
C LEU A 222 20.18 -14.61 0.46
N ARG A 223 20.67 -14.97 -0.74
CA ARG A 223 20.82 -16.38 -1.11
C ARG A 223 21.91 -17.00 -0.23
N LEU A 224 21.56 -18.09 0.44
CA LEU A 224 22.51 -18.90 1.18
C LEU A 224 23.56 -19.42 0.20
N TYR A 225 24.81 -19.01 0.39
CA TYR A 225 25.94 -19.61 -0.31
C TYR A 225 26.30 -20.92 0.40
N GLU A 226 26.70 -21.94 -0.37
CA GLU A 226 27.26 -23.16 0.20
C GLU A 226 28.54 -22.81 0.97
N GLY A 227 28.63 -23.23 2.24
CA GLY A 227 29.78 -22.94 3.12
C GLY A 227 29.55 -21.94 4.25
N ILE A 228 28.30 -21.57 4.56
CA ILE A 228 28.02 -20.77 5.77
C ILE A 228 28.38 -21.57 7.01
N GLU A 229 29.41 -21.12 7.74
CA GLU A 229 29.73 -21.62 9.07
C GLU A 229 28.57 -21.37 10.01
N LYS A 230 27.99 -22.45 10.55
CA LYS A 230 26.99 -22.35 11.61
C LYS A 230 27.68 -21.82 12.87
N ARG A 231 27.39 -20.58 13.25
CA ARG A 231 27.86 -20.04 14.53
C ARG A 231 27.09 -20.68 15.68
N THR A 232 27.81 -21.33 16.58
CA THR A 232 27.30 -21.77 17.88
C THR A 232 27.72 -20.75 18.93
N TYR A 233 26.78 -20.33 19.76
CA TYR A 233 27.04 -19.42 20.88
C TYR A 233 27.14 -20.21 22.17
N ASP A 234 28.04 -19.79 23.06
CA ASP A 234 28.33 -20.50 24.32
C ASP A 234 27.40 -20.08 25.47
N GLY A 235 26.61 -19.01 25.28
CA GLY A 235 25.64 -18.53 26.27
C GLY A 235 24.85 -17.30 25.81
N ASN A 236 23.98 -16.80 26.68
CA ASN A 236 23.15 -15.61 26.49
C ASN A 236 23.21 -14.69 27.70
N LEU A 237 23.63 -13.44 27.45
CA LEU A 237 23.55 -12.36 28.43
C LEU A 237 22.27 -11.56 28.21
N VAL A 238 21.42 -11.51 29.23
CA VAL A 238 20.16 -10.78 29.20
C VAL A 238 20.28 -9.49 29.99
N LEU A 239 20.14 -8.35 29.31
CA LEU A 239 20.11 -7.03 29.90
C LEU A 239 18.67 -6.54 30.03
N VAL A 240 18.17 -6.39 31.26
CA VAL A 240 16.82 -5.88 31.53
C VAL A 240 16.88 -4.38 31.79
N LEU A 241 16.08 -3.61 31.05
CA LEU A 241 15.96 -2.17 31.27
C LEU A 241 14.88 -1.89 32.33
N VAL A 242 15.30 -1.35 33.45
CA VAL A 242 14.42 -1.08 34.59
C VAL A 242 14.19 0.42 34.69
N GLY A 243 12.99 0.87 34.31
CA GLY A 243 12.57 2.26 34.51
C GLY A 243 12.00 2.52 35.90
N ASN A 244 11.22 1.56 36.42
CA ASN A 244 10.65 1.57 37.76
C ASN A 244 10.45 0.11 38.21
N VAL A 245 10.38 -0.16 39.51
CA VAL A 245 10.06 -1.50 40.02
C VAL A 245 8.54 -1.65 39.96
N THR A 246 8.08 -2.49 39.05
CA THR A 246 6.64 -2.75 38.82
C THR A 246 6.43 -4.23 38.61
N ARG A 247 5.17 -4.70 38.67
CA ARG A 247 4.82 -6.09 38.35
C ARG A 247 5.34 -6.54 36.97
N VAL A 248 5.34 -5.64 35.99
CA VAL A 248 5.88 -5.92 34.64
C VAL A 248 7.40 -6.08 34.69
N SER A 249 8.10 -5.24 35.45
CA SER A 249 9.56 -5.34 35.65
C SER A 249 9.94 -6.66 36.34
N VAL A 250 9.18 -7.07 37.36
CA VAL A 250 9.37 -8.36 38.05
C VAL A 250 9.20 -9.54 37.10
N GLY A 251 8.12 -9.56 36.32
CA GLY A 251 7.89 -10.60 35.32
C GLY A 251 9.00 -10.65 34.26
N ALA A 252 9.47 -9.48 33.80
CA ALA A 252 10.55 -9.38 32.82
C ALA A 252 11.88 -9.94 33.37
N ILE A 253 12.19 -9.66 34.64
CA ILE A 253 13.40 -10.17 35.31
C ILE A 253 13.34 -11.69 35.49
N ASN A 254 12.20 -12.22 35.93
CA ASN A 254 12.00 -13.66 36.06
C ASN A 254 12.14 -14.37 34.70
N TYR A 255 11.60 -13.76 33.64
CA TYR A 255 11.77 -14.27 32.29
C TYR A 255 13.25 -14.21 31.85
N ALA A 256 13.95 -13.12 32.14
CA ALA A 256 15.37 -12.98 31.85
C ALA A 256 16.22 -14.08 32.50
N GLN A 257 15.95 -14.41 33.77
CA GLN A 257 16.62 -15.51 34.49
C GLN A 257 16.31 -16.90 33.89
N SER A 258 15.18 -17.06 33.22
CA SER A 258 14.82 -18.35 32.58
C SER A 258 15.53 -18.59 31.25
N ILE A 259 15.99 -17.53 30.55
CA ILE A 259 16.57 -17.62 29.21
C ILE A 259 18.06 -17.23 29.14
N GLY A 260 18.59 -16.61 30.20
CA GLY A 260 19.93 -16.04 30.22
C GLY A 260 20.82 -16.76 31.22
N ASP A 261 22.04 -17.08 30.79
CA ASP A 261 23.10 -17.57 31.66
C ASP A 261 23.64 -16.45 32.57
N GLU A 262 23.64 -15.20 32.07
CA GLU A 262 24.04 -14.00 32.80
C GLU A 262 22.94 -12.93 32.69
N VAL A 263 22.39 -12.50 33.83
CA VAL A 263 21.34 -11.46 33.87
C VAL A 263 21.89 -10.19 34.51
N LEU A 264 21.76 -9.08 33.77
CA LEU A 264 22.12 -7.74 34.23
C LEU A 264 20.90 -6.84 34.15
N ALA A 265 20.73 -5.97 35.15
CA ALA A 265 19.73 -4.93 35.09
C ALA A 265 20.41 -3.57 34.85
N MET A 266 19.78 -2.70 34.07
CA MET A 266 20.21 -1.32 33.89
C MET A 266 19.10 -0.37 34.30
N HIS A 267 19.48 0.64 35.07
CA HIS A 267 18.69 1.83 35.32
C HIS A 267 19.46 3.07 34.85
N ILE A 268 18.75 4.09 34.35
CA ILE A 268 19.37 5.35 33.92
C ILE A 268 18.79 6.46 34.75
N SER A 269 19.64 7.04 35.61
CA SER A 269 19.27 8.16 36.46
C SER A 269 19.57 9.48 35.77
N THR A 270 18.63 10.43 35.88
CA THR A 270 18.85 11.82 35.45
C THR A 270 18.98 12.73 36.66
N LYS A 271 19.65 13.88 36.53
CA LYS A 271 19.80 14.84 37.64
C LYS A 271 18.45 15.30 38.24
N GLU A 272 17.39 15.33 37.43
CA GLU A 272 16.06 15.77 37.85
C GLU A 272 15.27 14.68 38.59
N THR A 273 15.64 13.42 38.40
CA THR A 273 14.95 12.25 38.97
C THR A 273 15.74 11.59 40.10
N ALA A 274 16.90 12.13 40.47
CA ALA A 274 17.87 11.50 41.36
C ALA A 274 17.28 10.99 42.70
N GLU A 275 16.35 11.73 43.32
CA GLU A 275 15.69 11.29 44.57
C GLU A 275 14.81 10.04 44.34
N LYS A 276 13.96 10.06 43.31
CA LYS A 276 13.11 8.91 42.95
C LYS A 276 13.92 7.73 42.44
N ASP A 277 15.00 7.99 41.73
CA ASP A 277 15.88 6.95 41.21
C ASP A 277 16.55 6.21 42.39
N GLN A 278 16.90 6.89 43.49
CA GLN A 278 17.41 6.23 44.70
C GLN A 278 16.40 5.27 45.33
N GLU A 279 15.13 5.65 45.42
CA GLU A 279 14.06 4.76 45.89
C GLU A 279 13.96 3.51 45.01
N ILE A 280 14.02 3.68 43.69
CA ILE A 280 13.96 2.58 42.71
C ILE A 280 15.16 1.64 42.87
N LEU A 281 16.37 2.17 43.09
CA LEU A 281 17.58 1.37 43.29
C LEU A 281 17.48 0.54 44.58
N GLN A 282 16.92 1.10 45.66
CA GLN A 282 16.71 0.41 46.93
C GLN A 282 15.64 -0.69 46.77
N GLU A 283 14.48 -0.34 46.22
CA GLU A 283 13.38 -1.28 46.01
C GLU A 283 13.81 -2.45 45.12
N PHE A 284 14.65 -2.19 44.10
CA PHE A 284 15.21 -3.24 43.27
C PHE A 284 16.17 -4.15 44.04
N ALA A 285 17.06 -3.59 44.85
CA ALA A 285 18.02 -4.35 45.64
C ALA A 285 17.31 -5.29 46.64
N ASP A 286 16.19 -4.82 47.21
CA ASP A 286 15.38 -5.60 48.14
C ASP A 286 14.67 -6.77 47.46
N HIS A 287 14.16 -6.57 46.23
CA HIS A 287 13.43 -7.61 45.50
C HIS A 287 14.35 -8.57 44.72
N PHE A 288 15.52 -8.12 44.26
CA PHE A 288 16.42 -8.87 43.38
C PHE A 288 17.89 -8.81 43.83
N PRO A 289 18.22 -9.34 45.02
CA PRO A 289 19.57 -9.23 45.59
C PRO A 289 20.65 -9.96 44.77
N THR A 290 20.26 -10.93 43.94
CA THR A 290 21.18 -11.75 43.12
C THR A 290 21.51 -11.12 41.77
N ILE A 291 20.80 -10.08 41.34
CA ILE A 291 20.97 -9.46 40.02
C ILE A 291 21.77 -8.17 40.16
N THR A 292 22.82 -8.05 39.34
CA THR A 292 23.62 -6.82 39.31
C THR A 292 22.84 -5.71 38.59
N LEU A 293 22.45 -4.68 39.33
CA LEU A 293 21.86 -3.46 38.80
C LEU A 293 22.94 -2.42 38.52
N LYS A 294 23.11 -2.04 37.26
CA LYS A 294 23.98 -0.92 36.88
C LYS A 294 23.17 0.36 36.75
N ASN A 295 23.45 1.31 37.64
CA ASN A 295 22.96 2.67 37.49
C ASN A 295 23.89 3.50 36.58
N ILE A 296 23.33 4.12 35.54
CA ILE A 296 24.03 5.04 34.64
C ILE A 296 23.51 6.44 34.87
N ASN A 297 24.38 7.30 35.41
CA ASN A 297 24.04 8.69 35.64
C ASN A 297 24.27 9.51 34.36
N THR A 298 23.24 10.23 33.91
CA THR A 298 23.35 11.18 32.79
C THR A 298 23.04 12.60 33.25
N SER A 299 23.87 13.56 32.82
CA SER A 299 23.65 14.98 33.11
C SER A 299 22.59 15.62 32.19
N TYR A 300 22.20 14.93 31.13
CA TYR A 300 21.23 15.42 30.14
C TYR A 300 19.92 14.66 30.26
N ARG A 301 18.79 15.29 29.92
CA ARG A 301 17.47 14.63 29.76
C ARG A 301 17.44 13.54 28.67
N ASN A 302 18.58 13.28 28.02
CA ASN A 302 18.75 12.24 27.02
C ASN A 302 19.13 10.91 27.68
N ILE A 303 18.15 10.01 27.77
CA ILE A 303 18.30 8.65 28.29
C ILE A 303 18.75 7.68 27.18
N ILE A 304 18.38 7.93 25.92
CA ILE A 304 18.59 6.98 24.81
C ILE A 304 20.09 6.80 24.49
N THR A 305 20.82 7.90 24.31
CA THR A 305 22.25 7.85 23.96
C THR A 305 23.10 7.09 25.00
N PRO A 306 22.97 7.34 26.33
CA PRO A 306 23.70 6.56 27.31
C PRO A 306 23.27 5.09 27.37
N SER A 307 21.98 4.76 27.18
CA SER A 307 21.53 3.36 27.06
C SER A 307 22.27 2.64 25.95
N VAL A 308 22.25 3.22 24.74
CA VAL A 308 22.84 2.62 23.55
C VAL A 308 24.35 2.46 23.71
N LYS A 309 25.04 3.46 24.27
CA LYS A 309 26.48 3.39 24.52
C LYS A 309 26.84 2.25 25.47
N TYR A 310 26.04 2.04 26.52
CA TYR A 310 26.29 0.94 27.44
C TYR A 310 25.93 -0.42 26.86
N VAL A 311 24.80 -0.55 26.15
CA VAL A 311 24.44 -1.79 25.45
C VAL A 311 25.56 -2.19 24.48
N LYS A 312 26.13 -1.22 23.75
CA LYS A 312 27.27 -1.47 22.86
C LYS A 312 28.51 -1.99 23.60
N ARG A 313 28.80 -1.45 24.79
CA ARG A 313 29.91 -1.93 25.62
C ARG A 313 29.68 -3.36 26.09
N ILE A 314 28.49 -3.67 26.58
CA ILE A 314 28.11 -5.03 26.99
C ILE A 314 28.12 -6.01 25.81
N ALA A 315 27.64 -5.59 24.64
CA ALA A 315 27.71 -6.41 23.43
C ALA A 315 29.15 -6.75 23.02
N GLN A 316 30.10 -5.82 23.20
CA GLN A 316 31.52 -6.09 22.96
C GLN A 316 32.10 -7.06 23.99
N GLU A 317 31.78 -6.89 25.28
CA GLU A 317 32.22 -7.78 26.36
C GLU A 317 31.64 -9.21 26.18
N ALA A 318 30.36 -9.33 25.83
CA ALA A 318 29.70 -10.60 25.55
C ALA A 318 30.28 -11.30 24.31
N LYS A 319 30.63 -10.54 23.26
CA LYS A 319 31.25 -11.10 22.05
C LYS A 319 32.61 -11.75 22.33
N GLN A 320 33.37 -11.25 23.30
CA GLN A 320 34.64 -11.87 23.73
C GLN A 320 34.41 -13.22 24.43
N LYS A 321 33.27 -13.38 25.11
CA LYS A 321 32.83 -14.65 25.73
C LYS A 321 32.09 -15.57 24.75
N ASN A 322 31.92 -15.16 23.48
CA ASN A 322 31.06 -15.83 22.49
C ASN A 322 29.58 -15.95 22.95
N TYR A 323 29.08 -14.93 23.68
CA TYR A 323 27.71 -14.86 24.16
C TYR A 323 26.83 -14.02 23.24
N THR A 324 25.56 -14.39 23.16
CA THR A 324 24.50 -13.53 22.59
C THR A 324 24.07 -12.47 23.60
N VAL A 325 23.57 -11.32 23.11
CA VAL A 325 23.03 -10.27 23.99
C VAL A 325 21.56 -10.02 23.68
N THR A 326 20.73 -10.22 24.69
CA THR A 326 19.29 -9.94 24.63
C THR A 326 18.96 -8.74 25.52
N VAL A 327 18.53 -7.63 24.92
CA VAL A 327 18.02 -6.46 25.66
C VAL A 327 16.51 -6.62 25.84
N LEU A 328 16.08 -6.84 27.07
CA LEU A 328 14.68 -6.98 27.43
C LEU A 328 14.10 -5.65 27.88
N VAL A 329 13.05 -5.20 27.19
CA VAL A 329 12.36 -3.94 27.47
C VAL A 329 10.98 -4.24 28.06
N PRO A 330 10.74 -4.01 29.37
CA PRO A 330 9.43 -4.10 29.97
C PRO A 330 8.49 -3.06 29.36
N GLN A 331 7.26 -3.47 29.00
CA GLN A 331 6.25 -2.59 28.40
C GLN A 331 4.88 -2.88 28.97
N PHE A 332 4.21 -1.85 29.46
CA PHE A 332 2.81 -1.96 29.84
C PHE A 332 1.92 -1.93 28.59
N ILE A 333 1.05 -2.93 28.42
CA ILE A 333 0.00 -2.93 27.40
C ILE A 333 -1.32 -2.52 28.06
N PRO A 334 -1.89 -1.34 27.73
CA PRO A 334 -3.16 -0.92 28.27
C PRO A 334 -4.32 -1.70 27.65
N ASN A 335 -5.44 -1.77 28.38
CA ASN A 335 -6.66 -2.44 27.91
C ASN A 335 -7.29 -1.76 26.69
N LYS A 336 -7.02 -0.47 26.44
CA LYS A 336 -7.58 0.28 25.30
C LYS A 336 -6.48 0.91 24.43
N PRO A 337 -6.59 0.83 23.09
CA PRO A 337 -5.52 1.27 22.18
C PRO A 337 -5.24 2.78 22.21
N TRP A 338 -6.24 3.62 22.49
CA TRP A 338 -6.04 5.07 22.59
C TRP A 338 -5.18 5.48 23.80
N GLN A 339 -5.13 4.66 24.85
CA GLN A 339 -4.34 4.93 26.05
C GLN A 339 -2.84 4.85 25.75
N ASN A 340 -2.41 4.13 24.70
CA ASN A 340 -1.00 4.11 24.27
C ASN A 340 -0.44 5.48 23.93
N ILE A 341 -1.28 6.43 23.50
CA ILE A 341 -0.85 7.81 23.19
C ILE A 341 -0.49 8.57 24.47
N LEU A 342 -1.11 8.22 25.60
CA LEU A 342 -0.89 8.87 26.89
C LEU A 342 0.31 8.31 27.66
N HIS A 343 0.83 7.15 27.25
CA HIS A 343 1.96 6.50 27.91
C HIS A 343 3.29 6.85 27.25
N ASN A 344 4.35 6.88 28.07
CA ASN A 344 5.68 7.30 27.66
C ASN A 344 6.27 6.35 26.60
N GLN A 345 6.35 6.81 25.34
CA GLN A 345 6.86 6.05 24.19
C GLN A 345 8.38 5.83 24.20
N MET A 346 9.06 6.04 25.33
CA MET A 346 10.51 5.88 25.44
C MET A 346 10.98 4.46 25.14
N SER A 347 10.20 3.44 25.50
CA SER A 347 10.50 2.05 25.16
C SER A 347 10.49 1.84 23.63
N LEU A 348 9.59 2.49 22.89
CA LEU A 348 9.57 2.45 21.42
C LEU A 348 10.78 3.17 20.81
N LYS A 349 11.11 4.37 21.31
CA LYS A 349 12.29 5.13 20.85
C LYS A 349 13.60 4.37 21.07
N LEU A 350 13.73 3.71 22.22
CA LEU A 350 14.92 2.94 22.56
C LEU A 350 15.05 1.68 21.72
N LYS A 351 13.97 0.93 21.50
CA LYS A 351 13.96 -0.20 20.56
C LYS A 351 14.38 0.23 19.17
N TYR A 352 13.84 1.35 18.70
CA TYR A 352 14.18 1.91 17.40
C TYR A 352 15.67 2.23 17.32
N ALA A 353 16.23 2.91 18.33
CA ALA A 353 17.66 3.23 18.40
C ALA A 353 18.56 2.00 18.46
N LEU A 354 18.15 0.95 19.18
CA LEU A 354 18.92 -0.30 19.32
C LEU A 354 18.86 -1.19 18.08
N ARG A 355 17.82 -1.07 17.24
CA ARG A 355 17.63 -1.89 16.03
C ARG A 355 18.77 -1.78 15.01
N TRP A 356 19.54 -0.69 15.03
CA TRP A 356 20.66 -0.48 14.11
C TRP A 356 21.98 -1.08 14.58
N HIS A 357 22.01 -1.74 15.74
CA HIS A 357 23.21 -2.42 16.21
C HIS A 357 23.17 -3.91 15.85
N GLU A 358 24.20 -4.35 15.13
CA GLU A 358 24.41 -5.75 14.80
C GLU A 358 24.62 -6.60 16.07
N ASP A 359 24.20 -7.86 16.03
CA ASP A 359 24.37 -8.86 17.10
C ASP A 359 23.63 -8.56 18.43
N VAL A 360 22.69 -7.61 18.47
CA VAL A 360 21.84 -7.33 19.65
C VAL A 360 20.39 -7.73 19.40
N VAL A 361 19.87 -8.65 20.20
CA VAL A 361 18.45 -9.03 20.16
C VAL A 361 17.68 -8.09 21.08
N VAL A 362 16.64 -7.43 20.55
CA VAL A 362 15.77 -6.56 21.36
C VAL A 362 14.43 -7.25 21.56
N ALA A 363 14.11 -7.60 22.80
CA ALA A 363 12.89 -8.29 23.19
C ALA A 363 12.00 -7.39 24.06
N SER A 364 10.71 -7.71 24.09
CA SER A 364 9.71 -6.94 24.84
C SER A 364 8.96 -7.87 25.77
N TYR A 365 8.77 -7.45 27.01
CA TYR A 365 7.98 -8.21 27.99
C TYR A 365 6.80 -7.36 28.42
N SER A 366 5.59 -7.90 28.32
CA SER A 366 4.34 -7.16 28.58
C SER A 366 3.38 -7.88 29.50
#